data_AF-A0A3Q2R297-F1
#
_entry.id   AF-A0A3Q2R297-F1
#
_cell.length_a   1.000
_cell.length_b   1.000
_cell.length_c   1.000
_cell.angle_alpha   90.00
_cell.angle_beta   90.00
_cell.angle_gamma   90.00
#
_symmetry.space_group_name_H-M   'P 1'
#
loop_
_entity.id
_entity.type
_entity.pdbx_description
1 polymer ?
#
loop_
_entity_poly.entity_id
_entity_poly.type
_entity_poly.pdbx_seq_one_letter_code
_entity_poly.pdbx_strand_id
1 'polypeptide(L)'
;MKPKSTKESLKLFEIETVLSLEQRKPKNKLDVSSVSESRLMELFAAHKYDEYPETFLPTQINGRVTLTESALKKKISESKDGRFMEKEKRILEELKSLHCDPHPFFRVFPSESDFTFWRILMQGPPDTPYETGVFELYCQFGPDYPVKPPVLRFVTHVYHCNVNSVGRICHNIFDRNYNAHITMKEIFDAVYGLLIVPEPDDPLDSILAEEFLTSREMYELEAKKHTEQHAGKSLDEMEKTIIDPVPQFVPQHLLCPLTKTVFVDPVKTVYGTVYERKAIEEHLKQHKYDPLAGPGNELQMSDLMSDWNMKKMVIDYRSRQIQ
;
A
#
# COMPACT_ATOMS: atom_id res chain seq x y z
N MET A 1 26.79 -3.44 7.67
CA MET A 1 26.87 -3.27 9.15
C MET A 1 27.80 -4.31 9.75
N LYS A 2 28.66 -3.97 10.73
CA LYS A 2 29.29 -5.00 11.58
C LYS A 2 28.20 -5.46 12.55
N PRO A 3 27.67 -6.69 12.43
CA PRO A 3 26.57 -7.11 13.26
C PRO A 3 26.98 -7.05 14.73
N LYS A 4 26.23 -6.28 15.51
CA LYS A 4 26.42 -6.09 16.96
C LYS A 4 25.82 -7.24 17.76
N SER A 5 24.99 -8.06 17.12
CA SER A 5 24.35 -9.22 17.71
C SER A 5 24.31 -10.38 16.71
N THR A 6 24.18 -11.61 17.22
CA THR A 6 23.93 -12.81 16.43
C THR A 6 22.69 -12.67 15.54
N LYS A 7 21.68 -11.94 16.03
CA LYS A 7 20.46 -11.60 15.31
C LYS A 7 20.73 -10.74 14.08
N GLU A 8 21.54 -9.69 14.22
CA GLU A 8 21.98 -8.86 13.08
C GLU A 8 22.81 -9.68 12.07
N SER A 9 23.64 -10.62 12.53
CA SER A 9 24.42 -11.50 11.65
C SER A 9 23.53 -12.44 10.83
N LEU A 10 22.55 -13.08 11.48
CA LEU A 10 21.58 -13.95 10.82
C LEU A 10 20.75 -13.17 9.81
N LYS A 11 20.33 -11.95 10.15
CA LYS A 11 19.55 -11.08 9.25
C LYS A 11 20.31 -10.77 7.97
N LEU A 12 21.60 -10.44 8.08
CA LEU A 12 22.45 -10.19 6.90
C LEU A 12 22.58 -11.44 6.01
N PHE A 13 22.72 -12.62 6.61
CA PHE A 13 22.82 -13.88 5.88
C PHE A 13 21.51 -14.28 5.18
N GLU A 14 20.36 -14.13 5.85
CA GLU A 14 19.05 -14.38 5.24
C GLU A 14 18.79 -13.43 4.06
N ILE A 15 19.14 -12.15 4.19
CA ILE A 15 18.99 -11.18 3.10
C ILE A 15 19.83 -11.58 1.88
N GLU A 16 21.06 -12.05 2.09
CA GLU A 16 21.94 -12.47 1.01
C GLU A 16 21.42 -13.73 0.28
N THR A 17 20.70 -14.59 0.98
CA THR A 17 20.16 -15.84 0.41
C THR A 17 18.77 -15.66 -0.21
N VAL A 18 17.96 -14.70 0.28
CA VAL A 18 16.58 -14.47 -0.17
C VAL A 18 16.48 -13.62 -1.45
N LEU A 19 17.46 -12.76 -1.74
CA LEU A 19 17.45 -11.96 -2.99
C LEU A 19 17.91 -12.76 -4.22
N SER A 20 16.99 -12.97 -5.18
CA SER A 20 17.33 -13.45 -6.53
C SER A 20 18.40 -12.57 -7.17
N LEU A 21 19.38 -13.17 -7.85
CA LEU A 21 20.45 -12.46 -8.56
C LEU A 21 19.92 -11.39 -9.53
N GLU A 22 18.73 -11.61 -10.11
CA GLU A 22 18.07 -10.70 -11.05
C GLU A 22 17.59 -9.39 -10.40
N GLN A 23 17.37 -9.37 -9.09
CA GLN A 23 16.82 -8.22 -8.37
C GLN A 23 17.91 -7.30 -7.78
N ARG A 24 19.17 -7.74 -7.82
CA ARG A 24 20.31 -6.99 -7.30
C ARG A 24 20.80 -6.01 -8.34
N LYS A 25 21.22 -4.80 -7.93
CA LYS A 25 22.08 -3.99 -8.79
C LYS A 25 23.36 -4.76 -9.11
N PRO A 26 23.74 -4.89 -10.40
CA PRO A 26 24.96 -5.60 -10.77
C PRO A 26 26.15 -4.85 -10.18
N LYS A 27 26.89 -5.53 -9.29
CA LYS A 27 28.20 -5.05 -8.83
C LYS A 27 29.25 -5.46 -9.87
N ASN A 28 30.18 -4.55 -10.17
CA ASN A 28 31.37 -4.92 -10.93
C ASN A 28 32.14 -5.98 -10.13
N LYS A 29 32.18 -7.20 -10.65
CA LYS A 29 32.99 -8.27 -10.05
C LYS A 29 34.46 -7.90 -10.22
N LEU A 30 35.23 -8.03 -9.14
CA LEU A 30 36.68 -7.96 -9.22
C LEU A 30 37.18 -9.12 -10.09
N ASP A 31 38.18 -8.83 -10.92
CA ASP A 31 38.89 -9.87 -11.65
C ASP A 31 39.64 -10.75 -10.65
N VAL A 32 39.31 -12.04 -10.62
CA VAL A 32 39.85 -13.04 -9.68
C VAL A 32 41.37 -13.11 -9.77
N SER A 33 41.94 -12.85 -10.95
CA SER A 33 43.39 -12.83 -11.17
C SER A 33 44.13 -11.66 -10.49
N SER A 34 43.38 -10.63 -10.08
CA SER A 34 43.92 -9.41 -9.43
C SER A 34 43.78 -9.42 -7.91
N VAL A 35 43.21 -10.49 -7.33
CA VAL A 35 42.94 -10.60 -5.90
C VAL A 35 44.21 -11.04 -5.17
N SER A 36 44.82 -10.12 -4.43
CA SER A 36 45.91 -10.40 -3.48
C SER A 36 45.45 -10.18 -2.05
N GLU A 37 46.15 -10.77 -1.08
CA GLU A 37 45.86 -10.61 0.36
C GLU A 37 45.94 -9.15 0.81
N SER A 38 46.94 -8.41 0.31
CA SER A 38 47.08 -6.96 0.52
C SER A 38 45.90 -6.17 -0.05
N ARG A 39 45.41 -6.55 -1.24
CA ARG A 39 44.28 -5.88 -1.88
C ARG A 39 42.95 -6.21 -1.21
N LEU A 40 42.80 -7.40 -0.66
CA LEU A 40 41.66 -7.76 0.20
C LEU A 40 41.68 -6.96 1.51
N MET A 41 42.84 -6.84 2.16
CA MET A 41 43.00 -6.00 3.36
C MET A 41 42.66 -4.54 3.07
N GLU A 42 43.15 -3.98 1.96
CA GLU A 42 42.79 -2.62 1.50
C GLU A 42 41.30 -2.50 1.17
N LEU A 43 40.70 -3.49 0.52
CA LEU A 43 39.27 -3.52 0.22
C LEU A 43 38.43 -3.52 1.49
N PHE A 44 38.74 -4.37 2.47
CA PHE A 44 38.02 -4.45 3.75
C PHE A 44 38.28 -3.24 4.66
N ALA A 45 39.42 -2.56 4.49
CA ALA A 45 39.71 -1.32 5.20
C ALA A 45 39.01 -0.11 4.56
N ALA A 46 38.88 -0.09 3.22
CA ALA A 46 38.29 1.01 2.46
C ALA A 46 36.76 0.90 2.31
N HIS A 47 36.22 -0.31 2.32
CA HIS A 47 34.79 -0.58 2.16
C HIS A 47 34.19 -0.95 3.51
N LYS A 48 33.08 -0.31 3.86
CA LYS A 48 32.29 -0.69 5.04
C LYS A 48 31.68 -2.09 4.83
N TYR A 49 31.38 -2.79 5.93
CA TYR A 49 30.61 -4.04 5.91
C TYR A 49 29.34 -3.90 5.09
N ASP A 50 28.95 -4.98 4.38
CA ASP A 50 27.75 -5.01 3.52
C ASP A 50 26.55 -4.31 4.17
N GLU A 51 26.04 -3.31 3.48
CA GLU A 51 24.75 -2.68 3.75
C GLU A 51 23.67 -3.42 2.96
N TYR A 52 22.40 -3.15 3.25
CA TYR A 52 21.29 -3.74 2.52
C TYR A 52 21.54 -3.67 1.00
N PRO A 53 21.49 -4.80 0.27
CA PRO A 53 21.78 -4.79 -1.15
C PRO A 53 20.79 -3.87 -1.87
N GLU A 54 21.31 -2.92 -2.65
CA GLU A 54 20.46 -2.01 -3.42
C GLU A 54 19.60 -2.79 -4.40
N THR A 55 18.29 -2.67 -4.23
CA THR A 55 17.28 -3.29 -5.07
C THR A 55 16.95 -2.40 -6.25
N PHE A 56 16.70 -2.99 -7.42
CA PHE A 56 16.04 -2.26 -8.49
C PHE A 56 14.57 -2.03 -8.14
N LEU A 57 14.22 -0.78 -7.83
CA LEU A 57 12.83 -0.35 -8.00
C LEU A 57 12.54 -0.21 -9.50
N PRO A 58 11.34 -0.58 -9.97
CA PRO A 58 10.93 -0.31 -11.34
C PRO A 58 11.07 1.18 -11.65
N THR A 59 11.63 1.53 -12.82
CA THR A 59 11.85 2.94 -13.20
C THR A 59 10.55 3.74 -13.25
N GLN A 60 9.43 3.05 -13.49
CA GLN A 60 8.07 3.58 -13.48
C GLN A 60 7.66 4.18 -12.13
N ILE A 61 8.31 3.83 -11.01
CA ILE A 61 7.98 4.42 -9.70
C ILE A 61 8.22 5.93 -9.67
N ASN A 62 9.22 6.40 -10.42
CA ASN A 62 9.53 7.82 -10.56
C ASN A 62 8.80 8.47 -11.75
N GLY A 63 7.97 7.71 -12.45
CA GLY A 63 7.17 8.19 -13.57
C GLY A 63 6.00 9.05 -13.12
N ARG A 64 5.46 9.82 -14.06
CA ARG A 64 4.21 10.55 -13.85
C ARG A 64 3.05 9.55 -13.75
N VAL A 65 2.15 9.85 -12.83
CA VAL A 65 0.91 9.10 -12.65
C VAL A 65 -0.27 10.05 -12.75
N THR A 66 -1.46 9.48 -12.91
CA THR A 66 -2.68 10.25 -13.06
C THR A 66 -3.79 9.71 -12.18
N LEU A 67 -4.85 10.49 -12.01
CA LEU A 67 -6.04 10.08 -11.28
C LEU A 67 -6.76 8.96 -12.03
N THR A 68 -7.43 8.08 -11.27
CA THR A 68 -8.18 6.95 -11.83
C THR A 68 -9.22 7.41 -12.86
N GLU A 69 -9.92 8.51 -12.61
CA GLU A 69 -10.89 9.11 -13.54
C GLU A 69 -10.25 9.48 -14.89
N SER A 70 -9.14 10.21 -14.86
CA SER A 70 -8.42 10.67 -16.05
C SER A 70 -7.85 9.51 -16.85
N ALA A 71 -7.26 8.51 -16.17
CA ALA A 71 -6.79 7.28 -16.79
C ALA A 71 -7.92 6.51 -17.49
N LEU A 72 -9.06 6.37 -16.81
CA LEU A 72 -10.24 5.68 -17.35
C LEU A 72 -10.80 6.40 -18.57
N LYS A 73 -11.01 7.72 -18.51
CA LYS A 73 -11.49 8.52 -19.65
C LYS A 73 -10.59 8.37 -20.87
N LYS A 74 -9.27 8.47 -20.67
CA LYS A 74 -8.28 8.29 -21.74
C LYS A 74 -8.40 6.89 -22.36
N LYS A 75 -8.39 5.84 -21.54
CA LYS A 75 -8.45 4.45 -22.03
C LYS A 75 -9.77 4.07 -22.67
N ILE A 76 -10.90 4.57 -22.17
CA ILE A 76 -12.22 4.33 -22.77
C ILE A 76 -12.30 5.02 -24.14
N SER A 77 -11.69 6.20 -24.30
CA SER A 77 -11.62 6.87 -25.60
C SER A 77 -10.77 6.09 -26.61
N GLU A 78 -9.57 5.62 -26.20
CA GLU A 78 -8.69 4.77 -27.01
C GLU A 78 -9.36 3.44 -27.39
N SER A 79 -10.24 2.89 -26.54
CA SER A 79 -10.98 1.65 -26.81
C SER A 79 -12.00 1.77 -27.93
N LYS A 80 -12.43 2.97 -28.29
CA LYS A 80 -13.34 3.18 -29.43
C LYS A 80 -12.61 3.02 -30.77
N ASP A 81 -11.28 3.15 -30.76
CA ASP A 81 -10.43 3.12 -31.96
C ASP A 81 -9.72 1.78 -32.20
N GLY A 82 -9.85 0.76 -31.32
CA GLY A 82 -9.12 -0.49 -31.49
C GLY A 82 -9.48 -1.66 -30.57
N ARG A 83 -8.92 -2.84 -30.89
CA ARG A 83 -9.17 -4.14 -30.26
C ARG A 83 -8.32 -4.27 -28.97
N PHE A 84 -8.90 -3.98 -27.80
CA PHE A 84 -8.23 -4.20 -26.51
C PHE A 84 -7.87 -5.69 -26.31
N MET A 85 -6.66 -5.95 -25.79
CA MET A 85 -6.27 -7.29 -25.35
C MET A 85 -7.06 -7.68 -24.09
N GLU A 86 -7.29 -8.98 -23.87
CA GLU A 86 -8.08 -9.49 -22.73
C GLU A 86 -7.52 -9.02 -21.38
N LYS A 87 -6.20 -9.03 -21.23
CA LYS A 87 -5.47 -8.45 -20.08
C LYS A 87 -5.85 -6.99 -19.85
N GLU A 88 -5.84 -6.15 -20.88
CA GLU A 88 -6.09 -4.71 -20.74
C GLU A 88 -7.55 -4.43 -20.37
N LYS A 89 -8.49 -5.21 -20.93
CA LYS A 89 -9.91 -5.14 -20.53
C LYS A 89 -10.06 -5.43 -19.05
N ARG A 90 -9.41 -6.50 -18.57
CA ARG A 90 -9.46 -6.84 -17.15
C ARG A 90 -8.85 -5.76 -16.26
N ILE A 91 -7.68 -5.20 -16.62
CA ILE A 91 -7.06 -4.09 -15.85
C ILE A 91 -8.00 -2.87 -15.84
N LEU A 92 -8.67 -2.58 -16.96
CA LEU A 92 -9.65 -1.50 -17.04
C LEU A 92 -10.85 -1.73 -16.12
N GLU A 93 -11.36 -2.96 -16.05
CA GLU A 93 -12.45 -3.36 -15.14
C GLU A 93 -12.05 -3.23 -13.67
N GLU A 94 -10.83 -3.65 -13.29
CA GLU A 94 -10.28 -3.46 -11.94
C GLU A 94 -10.19 -1.98 -11.59
N LEU A 95 -9.63 -1.16 -12.49
CA LEU A 95 -9.50 0.28 -12.26
C LEU A 95 -10.86 0.97 -12.16
N LYS A 96 -11.83 0.55 -12.99
CA LYS A 96 -13.21 1.04 -12.93
C LYS A 96 -13.88 0.67 -11.61
N SER A 97 -13.72 -0.57 -11.16
CA SER A 97 -14.23 -1.04 -9.87
C SER A 97 -13.68 -0.19 -8.72
N LEU A 98 -12.36 0.00 -8.68
CA LEU A 98 -11.67 0.82 -7.67
C LEU A 98 -11.99 2.32 -7.78
N HIS A 99 -12.31 2.83 -8.98
CA HIS A 99 -12.78 4.21 -9.13
C HIS A 99 -14.19 4.36 -8.56
N CYS A 100 -15.10 3.46 -8.88
CA CYS A 100 -16.50 3.54 -8.45
C CYS A 100 -16.67 3.29 -6.93
N ASP A 101 -16.08 2.22 -6.42
CA ASP A 101 -16.12 1.82 -5.00
C ASP A 101 -14.69 1.68 -4.42
N PRO A 102 -13.99 2.82 -4.22
CA PRO A 102 -12.62 2.84 -3.74
C PRO A 102 -12.50 2.19 -2.37
N HIS A 103 -11.35 1.57 -2.14
CA HIS A 103 -11.02 1.03 -0.83
C HIS A 103 -10.73 2.18 0.15
N PRO A 104 -11.28 2.15 1.39
CA PRO A 104 -11.15 3.26 2.35
C PRO A 104 -9.70 3.70 2.60
N PHE A 105 -8.81 2.71 2.77
CA PHE A 105 -7.42 2.92 3.18
C PHE A 105 -6.40 2.94 2.03
N PHE A 106 -6.83 2.72 0.79
CA PHE A 106 -5.91 2.68 -0.37
C PHE A 106 -6.25 3.79 -1.36
N ARG A 107 -5.22 4.29 -2.02
CA ARG A 107 -5.30 5.25 -3.12
C ARG A 107 -4.46 4.72 -4.27
N VAL A 108 -5.03 4.71 -5.47
CA VAL A 108 -4.43 4.07 -6.65
C VAL A 108 -4.19 5.12 -7.72
N PHE A 109 -2.98 5.13 -8.25
CA PHE A 109 -2.50 6.08 -9.25
C PHE A 109 -1.85 5.33 -10.42
N PRO A 110 -2.60 5.09 -11.51
CA PRO A 110 -2.06 4.47 -12.72
C PRO A 110 -0.96 5.33 -13.36
N SER A 111 0.09 4.69 -13.87
CA SER A 111 1.14 5.37 -14.63
C SER A 111 0.62 5.91 -15.97
N GLU A 112 1.06 7.12 -16.33
CA GLU A 112 0.70 7.76 -17.59
C GLU A 112 1.34 7.08 -18.80
N SER A 113 2.52 6.50 -18.61
CA SER A 113 3.31 5.85 -19.66
C SER A 113 3.01 4.35 -19.79
N ASP A 114 2.64 3.71 -18.68
CA ASP A 114 2.38 2.26 -18.64
C ASP A 114 1.13 1.98 -17.80
N PHE A 115 0.01 1.70 -18.47
CA PHE A 115 -1.26 1.41 -17.79
C PHE A 115 -1.22 0.12 -16.95
N THR A 116 -0.23 -0.74 -17.17
CA THR A 116 -0.03 -1.98 -16.41
C THR A 116 0.77 -1.78 -15.12
N PHE A 117 1.21 -0.55 -14.82
CA PHE A 117 1.91 -0.20 -13.60
C PHE A 117 1.12 0.82 -12.79
N TRP A 118 0.81 0.51 -11.54
CA TRP A 118 0.10 1.41 -10.63
C TRP A 118 0.96 1.73 -9.40
N ARG A 119 1.02 3.01 -9.05
CA ARG A 119 1.50 3.47 -7.74
C ARG A 119 0.34 3.49 -6.77
N ILE A 120 0.59 3.10 -5.53
CA ILE A 120 -0.45 2.91 -4.53
C ILE A 120 0.02 3.53 -3.22
N LEU A 121 -0.85 4.25 -2.55
CA LEU A 121 -0.65 4.67 -1.17
C LEU A 121 -1.63 3.91 -0.27
N MET A 122 -1.12 3.35 0.82
CA MET A 122 -1.88 2.62 1.82
C MET A 122 -1.72 3.29 3.18
N GLN A 123 -2.82 3.64 3.82
CA GLN A 123 -2.81 4.04 5.23
C GLN A 123 -2.72 2.80 6.11
N GLY A 124 -1.90 2.85 7.17
CA GLY A 124 -1.76 1.73 8.09
C GLY A 124 -3.03 1.45 8.90
N PRO A 125 -3.28 0.19 9.30
CA PRO A 125 -4.48 -0.15 10.05
C PRO A 125 -4.53 0.47 11.45
N PRO A 126 -5.71 0.89 11.93
CA PRO A 126 -5.88 1.39 13.29
C PRO A 126 -5.58 0.29 14.31
N ASP A 127 -5.16 0.69 15.52
CA ASP A 127 -4.87 -0.22 16.64
C ASP A 127 -3.76 -1.24 16.32
N THR A 128 -2.88 -0.90 15.37
CA THR A 128 -1.67 -1.66 15.03
C THR A 128 -0.45 -0.74 15.16
N PRO A 129 0.77 -1.27 15.24
CA PRO A 129 1.98 -0.43 15.21
C PRO A 129 2.12 0.40 13.92
N TYR A 130 1.29 0.15 12.90
CA TYR A 130 1.32 0.81 11.61
C TYR A 130 0.33 1.99 11.50
N GLU A 131 -0.56 2.23 12.48
CA GLU A 131 -1.70 3.17 12.40
C GLU A 131 -1.35 4.58 11.89
N THR A 132 -0.20 5.11 12.28
CA THR A 132 0.23 6.46 11.90
C THR A 132 0.99 6.51 10.57
N GLY A 133 1.22 5.37 9.93
CA GLY A 133 2.02 5.24 8.73
C GLY A 133 1.23 5.37 7.43
N VAL A 134 1.85 5.98 6.42
CA VAL A 134 1.43 5.88 5.02
C VAL A 134 2.52 5.17 4.22
N PHE A 135 2.16 4.05 3.64
CA PHE A 135 3.05 3.17 2.91
C PHE A 135 2.83 3.32 1.41
N GLU A 136 3.91 3.56 0.66
CA GLU A 136 3.89 3.48 -0.79
C GLU A 136 4.11 2.04 -1.23
N LEU A 137 3.27 1.58 -2.16
CA LEU A 137 3.36 0.30 -2.84
C LEU A 137 3.36 0.52 -4.35
N TYR A 138 3.82 -0.48 -5.10
CA TYR A 138 3.54 -0.56 -6.53
C TYR A 138 2.88 -1.88 -6.89
N CYS A 139 2.03 -1.83 -7.91
CA CYS A 139 1.42 -2.98 -8.56
C CYS A 139 1.88 -3.03 -10.02
N GLN A 140 2.30 -4.22 -10.48
CA GLN A 140 2.63 -4.48 -11.88
C GLN A 140 1.83 -5.69 -12.38
N PHE A 141 1.03 -5.47 -13.42
CA PHE A 141 0.32 -6.54 -14.11
C PHE A 141 1.24 -7.21 -15.14
N GLY A 142 1.63 -8.46 -14.87
CA GLY A 142 2.49 -9.27 -15.73
C GLY A 142 1.86 -9.66 -17.08
N PRO A 143 2.61 -10.32 -17.98
CA PRO A 143 2.08 -10.79 -19.27
C PRO A 143 0.99 -11.86 -19.11
N ASP A 144 1.06 -12.67 -18.05
CA ASP A 144 0.13 -13.77 -17.77
C ASP A 144 -1.11 -13.33 -16.95
N TYR A 145 -1.30 -12.04 -16.69
CA TYR A 145 -2.46 -11.56 -15.94
C TYR A 145 -3.74 -11.66 -16.80
N PRO A 146 -4.88 -12.16 -16.27
CA PRO A 146 -5.19 -12.49 -14.88
C PRO A 146 -5.05 -13.99 -14.52
N VAL A 147 -4.38 -14.80 -15.33
CA VAL A 147 -4.11 -16.21 -14.99
C VAL A 147 -3.13 -16.30 -13.82
N LYS A 148 -2.14 -15.41 -13.79
CA LYS A 148 -1.24 -15.20 -12.64
C LYS A 148 -1.56 -13.89 -11.91
N PRO A 149 -1.30 -13.82 -10.59
CA PRO A 149 -1.53 -12.61 -9.82
C PRO A 149 -0.64 -11.46 -10.30
N PRO A 150 -1.08 -10.21 -10.07
CA PRO A 150 -0.20 -9.06 -10.24
C PRO A 150 0.90 -9.07 -9.19
N VAL A 151 2.03 -8.44 -9.51
CA VAL A 151 3.11 -8.25 -8.55
C VAL A 151 2.80 -7.00 -7.73
N LEU A 152 2.50 -7.18 -6.45
CA LEU A 152 2.33 -6.09 -5.49
C LEU A 152 3.51 -6.08 -4.50
N ARG A 153 4.15 -4.92 -4.31
CA ARG A 153 5.27 -4.78 -3.36
C ARG A 153 5.25 -3.45 -2.65
N PHE A 154 5.77 -3.46 -1.43
CA PHE A 154 6.09 -2.26 -0.67
C PHE A 154 7.33 -1.55 -1.24
N VAL A 155 7.21 -0.24 -1.39
CA VAL A 155 8.33 0.67 -1.67
C VAL A 155 8.81 1.27 -0.35
N THR A 156 7.87 1.71 0.49
CA THR A 156 8.16 2.08 1.87
C THR A 156 8.55 0.84 2.66
N HIS A 157 9.67 0.88 3.38
CA HIS A 157 10.09 -0.27 4.17
C HIS A 157 9.13 -0.51 5.33
N VAL A 158 8.77 -1.78 5.54
CA VAL A 158 7.83 -2.20 6.60
C VAL A 158 8.51 -3.22 7.49
N TYR A 159 8.40 -3.03 8.80
CA TYR A 159 8.84 -4.02 9.79
C TYR A 159 7.72 -5.04 9.98
N HIS A 160 7.78 -6.15 9.24
CA HIS A 160 6.73 -7.18 9.26
C HIS A 160 7.29 -8.57 8.90
N CYS A 161 6.87 -9.65 9.56
CA CYS A 161 7.45 -10.98 9.35
C CYS A 161 7.11 -11.59 7.97
N ASN A 162 5.97 -11.22 7.38
CA ASN A 162 5.56 -11.63 6.04
C ASN A 162 5.98 -10.65 4.93
N VAL A 163 6.81 -9.65 5.23
CA VAL A 163 7.35 -8.69 4.24
C VAL A 163 8.87 -8.71 4.31
N ASN A 164 9.54 -8.94 3.18
CA ASN A 164 11.01 -8.95 3.16
C ASN A 164 11.60 -7.54 2.96
N SER A 165 12.93 -7.44 3.02
CA SER A 165 13.67 -6.19 2.84
C SER A 165 13.50 -5.51 1.47
N VAL A 166 12.96 -6.22 0.48
CA VAL A 166 12.68 -5.71 -0.89
C VAL A 166 11.19 -5.37 -1.05
N GLY A 167 10.41 -5.44 0.04
CA GLY A 167 8.99 -5.17 0.05
C GLY A 167 8.13 -6.26 -0.60
N ARG A 168 8.68 -7.45 -0.87
CA ARG A 168 7.88 -8.61 -1.30
C ARG A 168 6.99 -9.06 -0.15
N ILE A 169 5.74 -9.32 -0.46
CA ILE A 169 4.73 -9.83 0.47
C ILE A 169 4.60 -11.34 0.26
N CYS A 170 4.62 -12.13 1.34
CA CYS A 170 4.18 -13.53 1.30
C CYS A 170 2.76 -13.61 1.84
N HIS A 171 1.84 -14.01 0.96
CA HIS A 171 0.47 -14.30 1.32
C HIS A 171 -0.10 -15.25 0.26
N ASN A 172 -0.93 -16.19 0.69
CA ASN A 172 -1.47 -17.24 -0.19
C ASN A 172 -2.31 -16.70 -1.37
N ILE A 173 -2.85 -15.47 -1.26
CA ILE A 173 -3.61 -14.79 -2.32
C ILE A 173 -2.78 -14.49 -3.57
N PHE A 174 -1.45 -14.49 -3.44
CA PHE A 174 -0.52 -14.31 -4.56
C PHE A 174 0.05 -15.64 -5.07
N ASP A 175 -0.44 -16.78 -4.57
CA ASP A 175 0.06 -18.11 -4.91
C ASP A 175 -1.08 -19.13 -4.95
N ARG A 176 -1.10 -20.11 -4.03
CA ARG A 176 -2.05 -21.24 -4.03
C ARG A 176 -3.53 -20.88 -4.01
N ASN A 177 -3.89 -19.74 -3.40
CA ASN A 177 -5.29 -19.30 -3.33
C ASN A 177 -5.65 -18.35 -4.47
N TYR A 178 -4.69 -17.97 -5.34
CA TYR A 178 -4.97 -17.07 -6.45
C TYR A 178 -5.83 -17.75 -7.52
N ASN A 179 -6.81 -17.02 -8.02
CA ASN A 179 -7.49 -17.34 -9.27
C ASN A 179 -7.93 -16.06 -9.99
N ALA A 180 -8.24 -16.18 -11.28
CA ALA A 180 -8.56 -15.02 -12.10
C ALA A 180 -9.81 -14.24 -11.64
N HIS A 181 -10.67 -14.76 -10.77
CA HIS A 181 -11.83 -14.00 -10.25
C HIS A 181 -11.46 -13.06 -9.11
N ILE A 182 -10.30 -13.25 -8.48
CA ILE A 182 -9.84 -12.37 -7.41
C ILE A 182 -9.59 -10.98 -7.96
N THR A 183 -10.21 -10.01 -7.33
CA THR A 183 -10.14 -8.59 -7.66
C THR A 183 -8.98 -7.91 -6.94
N MET A 184 -8.57 -6.74 -7.44
CA MET A 184 -7.57 -5.91 -6.77
C MET A 184 -8.03 -5.45 -5.38
N LYS A 185 -9.33 -5.29 -5.16
CA LYS A 185 -9.89 -4.93 -3.85
C LYS A 185 -9.68 -6.05 -2.83
N GLU A 186 -9.96 -7.30 -3.20
CA GLU A 186 -9.69 -8.48 -2.35
C GLU A 186 -8.19 -8.64 -2.07
N ILE A 187 -7.33 -8.32 -3.05
CA ILE A 187 -5.87 -8.29 -2.84
C ILE A 187 -5.50 -7.21 -1.80
N PHE A 188 -6.08 -6.01 -1.86
CA PHE A 188 -5.85 -4.96 -0.87
C PHE A 188 -6.36 -5.36 0.52
N ASP A 189 -7.55 -5.96 0.60
CA ASP A 189 -8.12 -6.45 1.86
C ASP A 189 -7.20 -7.50 2.51
N ALA A 190 -6.65 -8.43 1.72
CA ALA A 190 -5.72 -9.44 2.22
C ALA A 190 -4.40 -8.85 2.74
N VAL A 191 -3.81 -7.89 2.00
CA VAL A 191 -2.57 -7.22 2.44
C VAL A 191 -2.81 -6.37 3.68
N TYR A 192 -3.94 -5.67 3.74
CA TYR A 192 -4.32 -4.87 4.91
C TYR A 192 -4.57 -5.76 6.13
N GLY A 193 -5.27 -6.89 5.95
CA GLY A 193 -5.51 -7.90 6.98
C GLY A 193 -4.21 -8.51 7.51
N LEU A 194 -3.21 -8.72 6.65
CA LEU A 194 -1.90 -9.24 7.05
C LEU A 194 -1.18 -8.31 8.05
N LEU A 195 -1.32 -6.98 7.91
CA LEU A 195 -0.76 -6.02 8.88
C LEU A 195 -1.51 -6.01 10.21
N ILE A 196 -2.78 -6.44 10.24
CA ILE A 196 -3.58 -6.56 11.47
C ILE A 196 -3.25 -7.88 12.17
N VAL A 197 -3.16 -8.97 11.41
CA VAL A 197 -2.91 -10.32 11.90
C VAL A 197 -1.74 -10.92 11.13
N PRO A 198 -0.49 -10.78 11.64
CA PRO A 198 0.67 -11.40 11.03
C PRO A 198 0.58 -12.94 11.03
N GLU A 199 1.19 -13.58 10.03
CA GLU A 199 1.22 -15.04 9.86
C GLU A 199 2.64 -15.59 10.13
N PRO A 200 3.05 -15.80 11.39
CA PRO A 200 4.42 -16.21 11.73
C PRO A 200 4.76 -17.66 11.31
N ASP A 201 3.76 -18.47 10.97
CA ASP A 201 3.93 -19.86 10.52
C ASP A 201 4.41 -19.98 9.05
N ASP A 202 4.22 -18.93 8.23
CA ASP A 202 4.70 -18.83 6.84
C ASP A 202 5.48 -17.51 6.62
N PRO A 203 6.60 -17.27 7.34
CA PRO A 203 7.27 -15.99 7.35
C PRO A 203 8.26 -15.84 6.18
N LEU A 204 8.48 -14.59 5.74
CA LEU A 204 9.61 -14.25 4.88
C LEU A 204 10.86 -13.88 5.68
N ASP A 205 10.67 -13.34 6.89
CA ASP A 205 11.73 -12.99 7.82
C ASP A 205 11.55 -13.83 9.09
N SER A 206 12.35 -14.89 9.21
CA SER A 206 12.22 -15.88 10.29
C SER A 206 12.57 -15.27 11.65
N ILE A 207 13.45 -14.28 11.65
CA ILE A 207 13.91 -13.56 12.84
C ILE A 207 12.78 -12.68 13.38
N LEU A 208 12.05 -11.99 12.51
CA LEU A 208 10.87 -11.22 12.89
C LEU A 208 9.73 -12.11 13.35
N ALA A 209 9.55 -13.28 12.74
CA ALA A 209 8.56 -14.26 13.18
C ALA A 209 8.87 -14.79 14.58
N GLU A 210 10.13 -15.15 14.85
CA GLU A 210 10.56 -15.57 16.19
C GLU A 210 10.36 -14.44 17.22
N GLU A 211 10.72 -13.20 16.88
CA GLU A 211 10.47 -12.04 17.76
C GLU A 211 8.98 -11.86 18.03
N PHE A 212 8.12 -11.97 17.02
CA PHE A 212 6.67 -11.87 17.19
C PHE A 212 6.12 -12.96 18.14
N LEU A 213 6.60 -14.20 18.01
CA LEU A 213 6.19 -15.33 18.84
C LEU A 213 6.73 -15.27 20.27
N THR A 214 7.94 -14.75 20.46
CA THR A 214 8.63 -14.73 21.76
C THR A 214 8.38 -13.45 22.55
N SER A 215 8.29 -12.29 21.89
CA SER A 215 8.16 -10.97 22.50
C SER A 215 7.35 -10.01 21.64
N ARG A 216 6.03 -10.18 21.68
CA ARG A 216 5.08 -9.34 20.93
C ARG A 216 5.21 -7.84 21.25
N GLU A 217 5.43 -7.48 22.51
CA GLU A 217 5.60 -6.08 22.91
C GLU A 217 6.84 -5.43 22.26
N MET A 218 7.96 -6.16 22.19
CA MET A 218 9.18 -5.67 21.54
C MET A 218 8.96 -5.51 20.03
N TYR A 219 8.30 -6.49 19.42
CA TYR A 219 7.94 -6.45 18.00
C TYR A 219 7.10 -5.22 17.66
N GLU A 220 6.00 -5.00 18.40
CA GLU A 220 5.10 -3.87 18.16
C GLU A 220 5.81 -2.53 18.42
N LEU A 221 6.67 -2.45 19.43
CA LEU A 221 7.47 -1.26 19.73
C LEU A 221 8.42 -0.90 18.59
N GLU A 222 9.20 -1.87 18.09
CA GLU A 222 10.15 -1.62 17.01
C GLU A 222 9.43 -1.38 15.68
N ALA A 223 8.31 -2.08 15.42
CA ALA A 223 7.46 -1.84 14.27
C ALA A 223 6.89 -0.42 14.24
N LYS A 224 6.45 0.09 15.40
CA LYS A 224 5.96 1.47 15.53
C LYS A 224 7.07 2.48 15.25
N LYS A 225 8.23 2.31 15.88
CA LYS A 225 9.40 3.16 15.65
C LYS A 225 9.84 3.15 14.19
N HIS A 226 9.82 1.99 13.54
CA HIS A 226 10.12 1.86 12.13
C HIS A 226 9.10 2.58 11.24
N THR A 227 7.82 2.50 11.59
CA THR A 227 6.72 3.20 10.91
C THR A 227 6.89 4.71 11.00
N GLU A 228 7.17 5.26 12.18
CA GLU A 228 7.42 6.69 12.37
C GLU A 228 8.60 7.19 11.52
N GLN A 229 9.66 6.38 11.38
CA GLN A 229 10.85 6.73 10.61
C GLN A 229 10.65 6.71 9.09
N HIS A 230 9.95 5.70 8.56
CA HIS A 230 9.89 5.44 7.12
C HIS A 230 8.55 5.82 6.47
N ALA A 231 7.47 5.84 7.26
CA ALA A 231 6.10 6.01 6.80
C ALA A 231 5.38 7.20 7.47
N GLY A 232 6.09 8.04 8.23
CA GLY A 232 5.47 9.11 9.03
C GLY A 232 4.92 10.31 8.26
N LYS A 233 4.97 10.32 6.93
CA LYS A 233 4.37 11.39 6.11
C LYS A 233 2.85 11.21 6.04
N SER A 234 2.12 12.32 6.05
CA SER A 234 0.67 12.27 5.89
C SER A 234 0.25 11.85 4.48
N LEU A 235 -0.96 11.32 4.33
CA LEU A 235 -1.48 10.90 3.02
C LEU A 235 -1.52 12.10 2.06
N ASP A 236 -2.00 13.26 2.52
CA ASP A 236 -2.14 14.47 1.70
C ASP A 236 -0.77 14.99 1.21
N GLU A 237 0.26 14.92 2.06
CA GLU A 237 1.63 15.28 1.66
C GLU A 237 2.16 14.33 0.59
N MET A 238 1.96 13.02 0.77
CA MET A 238 2.36 12.02 -0.23
C MET A 238 1.60 12.23 -1.54
N GLU A 239 0.28 12.42 -1.51
CA GLU A 239 -0.53 12.67 -2.72
C GLU A 239 -0.07 13.91 -3.49
N LYS A 240 0.21 15.02 -2.80
CA LYS A 240 0.71 16.26 -3.43
C LYS A 240 2.06 16.09 -4.11
N THR A 241 2.88 15.14 -3.67
CA THR A 241 4.16 14.85 -4.34
C THR A 241 4.00 13.99 -5.58
N ILE A 242 2.86 13.32 -5.72
CA ILE A 242 2.61 12.32 -6.77
C ILE A 242 1.73 12.88 -7.88
N ILE A 243 0.76 13.74 -7.55
CA ILE A 243 -0.22 14.30 -8.49
C ILE A 243 -0.34 15.82 -8.32
N ASP A 244 -0.44 16.51 -9.46
CA ASP A 244 -0.80 17.91 -9.51
C ASP A 244 -2.28 18.12 -9.12
N PRO A 245 -2.61 19.12 -8.30
CA PRO A 245 -3.97 19.37 -7.88
C PRO A 245 -4.87 19.71 -9.08
N VAL A 246 -5.85 18.84 -9.36
CA VAL A 246 -6.87 19.06 -10.39
C VAL A 246 -8.15 19.54 -9.71
N PRO A 247 -8.67 20.74 -10.02
CA PRO A 247 -9.96 21.18 -9.51
C PRO A 247 -11.07 20.28 -10.03
N GLN A 248 -11.81 19.63 -9.13
CA GLN A 248 -12.97 18.82 -9.48
C GLN A 248 -14.23 19.41 -8.87
N PHE A 249 -15.28 19.55 -9.70
CA PHE A 249 -16.60 19.94 -9.21
C PHE A 249 -17.29 18.71 -8.63
N VAL A 250 -17.54 18.75 -7.32
CA VAL A 250 -18.28 17.71 -6.60
C VAL A 250 -19.59 18.29 -6.07
N PRO A 251 -20.74 17.64 -6.30
CA PRO A 251 -22.01 18.03 -5.69
C PRO A 251 -21.93 18.05 -4.16
N GLN A 252 -22.39 19.13 -3.53
CA GLN A 252 -22.26 19.35 -2.08
C GLN A 252 -22.88 18.24 -1.22
N HIS A 253 -23.96 17.60 -1.67
CA HIS A 253 -24.63 16.54 -0.92
C HIS A 253 -23.85 15.20 -0.88
N LEU A 254 -22.80 15.06 -1.70
CA LEU A 254 -21.90 13.90 -1.70
C LEU A 254 -20.64 14.14 -0.86
N LEU A 255 -20.51 15.34 -0.28
CA LEU A 255 -19.37 15.72 0.54
C LEU A 255 -19.66 15.44 2.02
N CYS A 256 -18.69 14.84 2.68
CA CYS A 256 -18.72 14.69 4.13
C CYS A 256 -18.66 16.06 4.82
N PRO A 257 -19.53 16.34 5.80
CA PRO A 257 -19.52 17.61 6.53
C PRO A 257 -18.21 17.88 7.27
N LEU A 258 -17.50 16.84 7.71
CA LEU A 258 -16.23 16.94 8.42
C LEU A 258 -15.04 17.12 7.48
N THR A 259 -14.85 16.19 6.54
CA THR A 259 -13.63 16.15 5.70
C THR A 259 -13.73 17.06 4.48
N LYS A 260 -14.94 17.46 4.08
CA LYS A 260 -15.22 18.18 2.82
C LYS A 260 -14.78 17.42 1.57
N THR A 261 -14.63 16.09 1.67
CA THR A 261 -14.29 15.19 0.57
C THR A 261 -15.47 14.27 0.23
N VAL A 262 -15.45 13.67 -0.96
CA VAL A 262 -16.45 12.68 -1.38
C VAL A 262 -16.41 11.48 -0.43
N PHE A 263 -17.57 10.98 0.01
CA PHE A 263 -17.61 9.79 0.87
C PHE A 263 -16.94 8.56 0.22
N VAL A 264 -16.31 7.74 1.03
CA VAL A 264 -15.78 6.42 0.67
C VAL A 264 -16.46 5.35 1.50
N ASP A 265 -16.49 5.50 2.82
CA ASP A 265 -17.22 4.64 3.74
C ASP A 265 -18.18 5.46 4.61
N PRO A 266 -19.35 5.85 4.07
CA PRO A 266 -20.31 6.68 4.78
C PRO A 266 -21.00 5.92 5.90
N VAL A 267 -21.07 6.55 7.08
CA VAL A 267 -21.81 6.08 8.25
C VAL A 267 -22.82 7.12 8.68
N LYS A 268 -23.97 6.65 9.13
CA LYS A 268 -25.08 7.44 9.63
C LYS A 268 -25.15 7.34 11.15
N THR A 269 -25.29 8.49 11.81
CA THR A 269 -25.49 8.58 13.25
C THR A 269 -26.97 8.37 13.60
N VAL A 270 -27.25 8.14 14.89
CA VAL A 270 -28.62 8.08 15.43
C VAL A 270 -29.42 9.36 15.19
N TYR A 271 -28.75 10.49 14.99
CA TYR A 271 -29.35 11.79 14.67
C TYR A 271 -29.66 11.96 13.18
N GLY A 272 -29.31 10.96 12.35
CA GLY A 272 -29.58 10.93 10.92
C GLY A 272 -28.52 11.63 10.05
N THR A 273 -27.46 12.16 10.66
CA THR A 273 -26.35 12.82 9.96
C THR A 273 -25.38 11.78 9.39
N VAL A 274 -24.87 12.03 8.19
CA VAL A 274 -23.92 11.13 7.51
C VAL A 274 -22.50 11.71 7.54
N TYR A 275 -21.55 10.89 7.97
CA TYR A 275 -20.13 11.20 8.06
C TYR A 275 -19.28 10.13 7.37
N GLU A 276 -18.04 10.47 7.06
CA GLU A 276 -17.02 9.49 6.68
C GLU A 276 -16.59 8.72 7.93
N ARG A 277 -16.63 7.38 7.91
CA ARG A 277 -16.36 6.53 9.08
C ARG A 277 -15.10 6.93 9.83
N LYS A 278 -13.97 6.98 9.11
CA LYS A 278 -12.67 7.30 9.72
C LYS A 278 -12.68 8.66 10.41
N ALA A 279 -13.25 9.68 9.77
CA ALA A 279 -13.26 11.04 10.30
C ALA A 279 -14.14 11.18 11.56
N ILE A 280 -15.29 10.49 11.60
CA ILE A 280 -16.14 10.51 12.78
C ILE A 280 -15.54 9.68 13.91
N GLU A 281 -14.90 8.54 13.61
CA GLU A 281 -14.23 7.72 14.62
C GLU A 281 -13.05 8.48 15.26
N GLU A 282 -12.23 9.18 14.47
CA GLU A 282 -11.17 10.06 14.96
C GLU A 282 -11.73 11.20 15.85
N HIS A 283 -12.85 11.79 15.45
CA HIS A 283 -13.54 12.78 16.27
C HIS A 283 -13.98 12.17 17.61
N LEU A 284 -14.60 10.98 17.59
CA LEU A 284 -15.10 10.29 18.78
C LEU A 284 -14.00 9.83 19.74
N LYS A 285 -12.78 9.56 19.24
CA LYS A 285 -11.59 9.32 20.08
C LYS A 285 -11.26 10.54 20.96
N GLN A 286 -11.57 11.76 20.50
CA GLN A 286 -11.26 13.02 21.20
C GLN A 286 -12.48 13.66 21.89
N HIS A 287 -13.66 13.53 21.29
CA HIS A 287 -14.88 14.25 21.62
C HIS A 287 -16.07 13.28 21.62
N LYS A 288 -16.76 13.11 22.76
CA LYS A 288 -17.84 12.12 22.90
C LYS A 288 -19.21 12.64 22.43
N TYR A 289 -19.28 13.40 21.34
CA TYR A 289 -20.52 14.01 20.85
C TYR A 289 -20.57 14.07 19.31
N ASP A 290 -21.77 14.25 18.76
CA ASP A 290 -21.96 14.45 17.31
C ASP A 290 -21.44 15.83 16.88
N PRO A 291 -20.51 15.93 15.91
CA PRO A 291 -19.87 17.19 15.55
C PRO A 291 -20.83 18.28 15.05
N LEU A 292 -21.95 17.91 14.42
CA LEU A 292 -22.92 18.89 13.91
C LEU A 292 -24.02 19.19 14.94
N ALA A 293 -24.39 18.21 15.77
CA ALA A 293 -25.40 18.41 16.81
C ALA A 293 -24.81 19.09 18.08
N GLY A 294 -23.51 18.98 18.31
CA GLY A 294 -22.77 19.70 19.35
C GLY A 294 -22.72 19.03 20.73
N PRO A 295 -22.07 19.67 21.73
CA PRO A 295 -21.64 19.05 23.01
C PRO A 295 -22.74 18.57 24.00
N GLY A 296 -24.00 18.46 23.58
CA GLY A 296 -25.10 17.85 24.36
C GLY A 296 -25.70 16.61 23.71
N ASN A 297 -25.20 16.22 22.55
CA ASN A 297 -25.67 15.08 21.77
C ASN A 297 -24.60 14.01 21.79
N GLU A 298 -24.56 13.24 22.89
CA GLU A 298 -23.58 12.16 23.05
C GLU A 298 -23.71 11.15 21.90
N LEU A 299 -22.55 10.66 21.45
CA LEU A 299 -22.45 9.70 20.37
C LEU A 299 -21.31 8.72 20.67
N GLN A 300 -21.58 7.43 20.55
CA GLN A 300 -20.59 6.38 20.70
C GLN A 300 -20.25 5.72 19.35
N MET A 301 -19.11 5.04 19.27
CA MET A 301 -18.70 4.33 18.04
C MET A 301 -19.71 3.24 17.65
N SER A 302 -20.38 2.61 18.62
CA SER A 302 -21.43 1.60 18.40
C SER A 302 -22.67 2.16 17.71
N ASP A 303 -22.88 3.47 17.76
CA ASP A 303 -24.06 4.15 17.23
C ASP A 303 -23.92 4.46 15.73
N LEU A 304 -22.75 4.16 15.14
CA LEU A 304 -22.44 4.41 13.73
C LEU A 304 -22.87 3.22 12.87
N MET A 305 -23.85 3.45 11.99
CA MET A 305 -24.35 2.44 11.05
C MET A 305 -23.93 2.77 9.62
N SER A 306 -23.49 1.79 8.83
CA SER A 306 -23.14 2.01 7.41
C SER A 306 -24.35 2.54 6.61
N ASP A 307 -24.17 3.63 5.87
CA ASP A 307 -25.22 4.21 5.02
C ASP A 307 -25.10 3.72 3.57
N TRP A 308 -25.80 2.62 3.28
CA TRP A 308 -25.84 2.03 1.95
C TRP A 308 -26.47 2.95 0.88
N ASN A 309 -27.39 3.83 1.26
CA ASN A 309 -28.03 4.75 0.31
C ASN A 309 -27.03 5.81 -0.14
N MET A 310 -26.31 6.44 0.82
CA MET A 310 -25.26 7.40 0.49
C MET A 310 -24.14 6.74 -0.31
N LYS A 311 -23.71 5.54 0.09
CA LYS A 311 -22.69 4.78 -0.63
C LYS A 311 -23.09 4.52 -2.08
N LYS A 312 -24.34 4.10 -2.32
CA LYS A 312 -24.87 3.90 -3.67
C LYS A 312 -24.90 5.20 -4.49
N MET A 313 -25.33 6.31 -3.90
CA MET A 313 -25.35 7.61 -4.59
C MET A 313 -23.96 8.06 -5.05
N VAL A 314 -22.94 7.86 -4.21
CA VAL A 314 -21.56 8.17 -4.57
C VAL A 314 -21.03 7.25 -5.66
N ILE A 315 -21.30 5.95 -5.57
CA ILE A 315 -20.93 4.98 -6.62
C ILE A 315 -21.57 5.37 -7.97
N ASP A 316 -22.84 5.75 -7.96
CA ASP A 316 -23.55 6.20 -9.17
C ASP A 316 -22.93 7.49 -9.73
N TYR A 317 -22.56 8.45 -8.88
CA TYR A 317 -21.88 9.67 -9.29
C TYR A 317 -20.53 9.37 -9.96
N ARG A 318 -19.66 8.58 -9.31
CA ARG A 318 -18.35 8.20 -9.87
C ARG A 318 -18.50 7.42 -11.18
N SER A 319 -19.48 6.53 -11.25
CA SER A 319 -19.79 5.78 -12.47
C SER A 319 -20.19 6.67 -13.65
N ARG A 320 -20.87 7.80 -13.41
CA ARG A 320 -21.22 8.77 -14.47
C ARG A 320 -20.04 9.62 -14.93
N GLN A 321 -19.02 9.80 -14.09
CA GLN A 321 -17.83 10.56 -14.47
C GLN A 321 -17.04 9.89 -15.60
N ILE A 322 -17.14 8.56 -15.71
CA ILE A 322 -16.33 7.74 -16.64
C ILE A 322 -17.11 7.27 -17.89
N GLN A 323 -18.36 7.68 -18.07
CA GLN A 323 -19.19 7.36 -19.26
C GLN A 323 -18.91 8.35 -20.40
#